data_AF-A0A8D0FVB3-F1
#
_entry.id   AF-A0A8D0FVB3-F1
#
_cell.length_a   1.000
_cell.length_b   1.000
_cell.length_c   1.000
_cell.angle_alpha   90.00
_cell.angle_beta   90.00
_cell.angle_gamma   90.00
#
_symmetry.space_group_name_H-M   'P 1'
#
loop_
_entity.id
_entity.type
_entity.pdbx_description
1 polymer ?
#
loop_
_entity_poly.entity_id
_entity_poly.type
_entity_poly.pdbx_seq_one_letter_code
_entity_poly.pdbx_strand_id
1 'polypeptide(L)'
;MVTEKAAYIGTSNWSGDYFTRTAGSALVVNQTLSPSSAGTATVPAAGTIREQLQAVFERDWSSRYSADISDAEQWESLCGSR
;
A
#
# COMPACT_ATOMS: atom_id res chain seq x y z
N MET A 1 -2.46 -2.70 -1.20
CA MET A 1 -3.45 -1.64 -0.90
C MET A 1 -3.69 -1.61 0.59
N VAL A 2 -3.74 -0.41 1.16
CA VAL A 2 -4.13 -0.18 2.56
C VAL A 2 -5.58 0.26 2.57
N THR A 3 -6.38 -0.36 3.43
CA THR A 3 -7.75 0.11 3.70
C THR A 3 -7.86 0.55 5.15
N GLU A 4 -8.97 1.19 5.49
CA GLU A 4 -9.26 1.59 6.87
C GLU A 4 -9.25 0.39 7.84
N LYS A 5 -9.69 -0.79 7.39
CA LYS A 5 -10.01 -1.93 8.29
C LYS A 5 -9.14 -3.17 8.06
N ALA A 6 -8.57 -3.34 6.87
CA ALA A 6 -7.84 -4.54 6.48
C ALA A 6 -6.66 -4.21 5.56
N ALA A 7 -5.69 -5.12 5.54
CA ALA A 7 -4.63 -5.13 4.54
C ALA A 7 -5.05 -5.99 3.34
N TYR A 8 -4.88 -5.46 2.13
CA TYR A 8 -5.09 -6.20 0.89
C TYR A 8 -3.77 -6.29 0.10
N ILE A 9 -3.36 -7.52 -0.20
CA ILE A 9 -2.19 -7.82 -1.03
C ILE A 9 -2.67 -8.71 -2.17
N GLY A 10 -2.49 -8.28 -3.42
CA GLY A 10 -2.93 -9.05 -4.56
C GLY A 10 -2.07 -8.78 -5.79
N THR A 11 -2.33 -9.56 -6.84
CA THR A 11 -1.55 -9.49 -8.09
C THR A 11 -2.18 -8.58 -9.16
N SER A 12 -3.35 -7.99 -8.89
CA SER A 12 -4.10 -7.18 -9.85
C SER A 12 -3.59 -5.74 -9.94
N ASN A 13 -3.37 -5.25 -11.16
CA ASN A 13 -2.91 -3.89 -11.47
C ASN A 13 -4.05 -2.87 -11.71
N TRP A 14 -5.30 -3.26 -11.45
CA TRP A 14 -6.52 -2.44 -11.51
C TRP A 14 -6.87 -1.85 -12.88
N SER A 15 -6.19 -2.29 -13.95
CA SER A 15 -6.63 -1.97 -15.30
C SER A 15 -7.89 -2.77 -15.63
N GLY A 16 -8.86 -2.15 -16.30
CA GLY A 16 -10.14 -2.80 -16.60
C GLY A 16 -9.98 -4.10 -17.40
N ASP A 17 -8.95 -4.17 -18.23
CA ASP A 17 -8.66 -5.37 -19.00
C ASP A 17 -8.09 -6.53 -18.18
N TYR A 18 -7.40 -6.27 -17.07
CA TYR A 18 -6.90 -7.30 -16.18
C TYR A 18 -8.02 -8.23 -15.71
N PHE A 19 -9.18 -7.65 -15.36
CA PHE A 19 -10.33 -8.39 -14.86
C PHE A 19 -11.02 -9.29 -15.89
N THR A 20 -10.75 -9.07 -17.18
CA THR A 20 -11.36 -9.85 -18.27
C THR A 20 -10.42 -10.89 -18.87
N ARG A 21 -9.11 -10.67 -18.76
CA ARG A 21 -8.09 -11.45 -19.47
C ARG A 21 -7.15 -12.24 -18.56
N THR A 22 -7.11 -11.94 -17.26
CA THR A 22 -6.14 -12.51 -16.33
C THR A 22 -6.83 -13.02 -15.06
N ALA A 23 -6.42 -14.21 -14.60
CA ALA A 23 -6.79 -14.68 -13.26
C ALA A 23 -5.85 -14.04 -12.22
N GLY A 24 -6.44 -13.34 -11.25
CA GLY A 24 -5.72 -12.76 -10.11
C GLY A 24 -5.86 -13.60 -8.85
N SER A 25 -4.99 -13.36 -7.87
CA SER A 25 -5.12 -13.87 -6.51
C SER A 25 -4.84 -12.75 -5.50
N ALA A 26 -5.42 -12.90 -4.31
CA ALA A 26 -5.25 -11.92 -3.24
C ALA A 26 -5.34 -12.55 -1.85
N LEU A 27 -4.64 -11.93 -0.90
CA LEU A 27 -4.71 -12.17 0.53
C LEU A 27 -5.32 -10.94 1.21
N VAL A 28 -6.36 -11.19 2.01
CA VAL A 28 -6.99 -10.18 2.87
C VAL A 28 -6.66 -10.49 4.31
N VAL A 29 -6.01 -9.55 5.00
CA VAL A 29 -5.65 -9.70 6.42
C VAL A 29 -6.49 -8.72 7.24
N ASN A 30 -7.38 -9.28 8.05
CA ASN A 30 -8.12 -8.57 9.09
C ASN A 30 -7.61 -9.02 10.46
N GLN A 31 -6.67 -8.26 11.02
CA GLN A 31 -5.99 -8.59 12.26
C GLN A 31 -6.62 -7.82 13.43
N THR A 32 -7.24 -8.55 14.36
CA THR A 32 -7.60 -8.03 15.67
C THR A 32 -6.48 -8.31 16.65
N LEU A 33 -5.92 -7.27 17.29
CA LEU A 33 -4.94 -7.46 18.36
C LEU A 33 -5.64 -8.03 19.60
N SER A 34 -5.27 -9.24 20.01
CA SER A 34 -5.63 -9.77 21.33
C SER A 34 -4.63 -9.24 22.37
N PRO A 35 -5.08 -8.79 23.56
CA PRO A 35 -4.19 -8.33 24.63
C PRO A 35 -3.10 -9.35 25.03
N SER A 36 -3.32 -10.63 24.74
CA SER A 36 -2.44 -11.74 25.08
C SER A 36 -1.25 -11.94 24.10
N SER A 37 -1.22 -11.22 22.98
CA SER A 37 -0.16 -11.35 21.96
C SER A 37 1.05 -10.46 22.22
N ALA A 38 1.05 -9.68 23.31
CA ALA A 38 2.18 -8.86 23.77
C ALA A 38 3.30 -9.70 24.45
N GLY A 39 3.55 -10.91 23.96
CA GLY A 39 4.62 -11.77 24.44
C GLY A 39 5.98 -11.31 23.93
N THR A 40 6.76 -10.63 24.78
CA THR A 40 8.23 -10.64 24.88
C THR A 40 9.07 -10.73 23.58
N ALA A 41 8.68 -10.07 22.49
CA ALA A 41 9.55 -9.92 21.33
C ALA A 41 10.34 -8.61 21.46
N THR A 42 11.65 -8.73 21.65
CA THR A 42 12.64 -7.63 21.79
C THR A 42 12.90 -6.85 20.50
N VAL A 43 11.93 -6.84 19.59
CA VAL A 43 11.86 -5.99 18.39
C VAL A 43 10.75 -4.98 18.70
N PRO A 44 10.90 -3.66 18.47
CA PRO A 44 9.76 -2.75 18.63
C PRO A 44 8.64 -3.35 17.78
N ALA A 45 7.55 -3.76 18.42
CA ALA A 45 6.52 -4.54 17.77
C ALA A 45 5.99 -3.71 16.59
N ALA A 46 6.48 -4.00 15.38
CA ALA A 46 5.90 -3.46 14.18
C ALA A 46 4.44 -3.87 14.26
N GLY A 47 3.53 -2.90 14.23
CA GLY A 47 2.12 -3.10 14.51
C GLY A 47 1.46 -4.17 13.62
N THR A 48 0.15 -4.21 13.60
CA THR A 48 -0.61 -5.07 12.67
C THR A 48 -0.06 -4.97 11.23
N ILE A 49 -0.21 -6.03 10.43
CA ILE A 49 0.21 -6.02 9.01
C ILE A 49 -0.40 -4.82 8.26
N ARG A 50 -1.62 -4.43 8.63
CA ARG A 50 -2.29 -3.22 8.14
C ARG A 50 -1.50 -1.95 8.44
N GLU A 51 -1.03 -1.77 9.68
CA GLU A 51 -0.21 -0.62 10.09
C GLU A 51 1.16 -0.60 9.39
N GLN A 52 1.78 -1.77 9.19
CA GLN A 52 3.04 -1.86 8.46
C GLN A 52 2.88 -1.45 6.99
N LEU A 53 1.82 -1.91 6.33
CA LEU A 53 1.51 -1.50 4.96
C LEU A 53 1.13 -0.01 4.88
N GLN A 54 0.44 0.50 5.89
CA GLN A 54 0.13 1.92 6.01
C GLN A 54 1.43 2.75 6.03
N ALA A 55 2.40 2.38 6.86
CA ALA A 55 3.70 3.06 6.93
C ALA A 55 4.45 3.06 5.59
N VAL A 56 4.38 1.97 4.81
CA VAL A 56 4.96 1.91 3.45
C VAL A 56 4.23 2.88 2.52
N PHE A 57 2.89 2.93 2.58
CA PHE A 57 2.10 3.87 1.81
C PHE A 57 2.47 5.32 2.14
N GLU A 58 2.52 5.72 3.42
CA GLU A 58 2.88 7.10 3.80
C GLU A 58 4.30 7.48 3.41
N ARG A 59 5.26 6.55 3.53
CA ARG A 59 6.64 6.76 3.08
C ARG A 59 6.68 7.14 1.60
N ASP A 60 5.94 6.42 0.77
CA ASP A 60 5.94 6.64 -0.68
C ASP A 60 5.08 7.86 -1.05
N TRP A 61 3.93 8.03 -0.40
CA TRP A 61 3.01 9.13 -0.64
C TRP A 61 3.64 10.50 -0.32
N SER A 62 4.37 10.61 0.79
CA SER A 62 5.06 11.85 1.20
C SER A 62 6.46 12.00 0.62
N SER A 63 6.87 11.08 -0.25
CA SER A 63 8.19 11.10 -0.88
C SER A 63 8.36 12.29 -1.82
N ARG A 64 9.60 12.80 -1.93
CA ARG A 64 9.99 13.80 -2.93
C ARG A 64 9.83 13.36 -4.39
N TYR A 65 9.57 12.07 -4.61
CA TYR A 65 9.34 11.48 -5.93
C TYR A 65 7.85 11.33 -6.25
N SER A 66 6.96 11.62 -5.30
CA SER A 66 5.52 11.68 -5.54
C SER A 66 5.13 13.04 -6.08
N ALA A 67 4.27 13.05 -7.10
CA ALA A 67 3.72 14.23 -7.73
C ALA A 67 2.20 14.12 -7.80
N ASP A 68 1.52 15.25 -7.67
CA ASP A 68 0.06 15.28 -7.80
C ASP A 68 -0.32 15.05 -9.26
N ILE A 69 -1.28 14.18 -9.51
CA ILE A 69 -1.77 13.89 -10.87
C ILE A 69 -2.45 15.10 -11.52
N SER A 70 -2.94 16.04 -10.72
CA SER A 70 -3.52 17.29 -11.19
C SER A 70 -2.48 18.35 -11.54
N ASP A 71 -1.25 18.24 -11.04
CA ASP A 71 -0.15 19.18 -11.31
C ASP A 71 0.61 18.80 -12.58
N ALA A 72 -0.07 18.84 -13.72
CA ALA A 72 0.43 18.40 -15.03
C ALA A 72 1.75 19.07 -15.45
N GLU A 73 1.99 20.33 -15.05
CA GLU A 73 3.21 21.08 -15.37
C GLU A 73 4.44 20.47 -14.68
N GLN A 74 4.28 19.94 -13.46
CA GLN A 74 5.35 19.27 -12.75
C GLN A 74 5.78 17.97 -13.45
N TRP A 75 4.89 17.30 -14.20
CA TRP A 75 5.21 16.04 -14.90
C TRP A 75 6.21 16.25 -16.04
N GLU A 76 6.19 17.37 -16.74
CA GLU A 76 7.19 17.66 -17.79
C GLU A 76 8.60 17.74 -17.20
N SER A 77 8.73 18.32 -16.00
CA SER A 77 10.02 18.41 -15.29
C SER A 77 10.52 17.07 -14.77
N LEU A 78 9.61 16.17 -14.36
CA LEU A 78 9.94 14.89 -13.74
C LEU A 78 10.15 13.76 -14.75
N CYS A 79 9.37 13.76 -15.84
CA CYS A 79 9.36 12.71 -16.84
C CYS A 79 10.07 13.09 -18.14
N GLY A 80 10.47 14.36 -18.30
CA GLY A 80 11.04 14.90 -19.53
C GLY A 80 9.98 15.20 -20.59
N SER A 81 10.32 16.08 -21.54
CA SER A 81 9.46 16.35 -22.70
C SER A 81 9.34 15.08 -23.57
N ARG A 82 8.12 14.71 -23.93
CA ARG A 82 7.83 13.61 -24.86
C ARG A 82 8.38 13.86 -26.26
#